data_AF-A0A933C2A8-F1
#
_entry.id   AF-A0A933C2A8-F1
#
_cell.length_a   1.000
_cell.length_b   1.000
_cell.length_c   1.000
_cell.angle_alpha   90.00
_cell.angle_beta   90.00
_cell.angle_gamma   90.00
#
_symmetry.space_group_name_H-M   'P 1'
#
loop_
_entity.id
_entity.type
_entity.pdbx_description
1 polymer ?
#
loop_
_entity_poly.entity_id
_entity_poly.type
_entity_poly.pdbx_seq_one_letter_code
_entity_poly.pdbx_strand_id
1 'polypeptide(L)'
;METGSFASFGRYEWIRILFPGFFFTLLSGLFFYGFINRYIGFAPDPLEAILLFAGLTLTSGLMMYARETPKRRKAFQENQPSKYLSARARTMKDMELLDDAQSRQLYFYILNNHIPPLFHEKIFFFGTIYSIMVQIRRTLFWFAVIGTAALGFQISKGFTLADQQGLLVFTLAVWLLYLMNIRYNKADRKMQENYQDQIFWLQMNNDLVETILRRWRSSHRL
;
A
#
# COMPACT_ATOMS: atom_id res chain seq x y z
N MET A 1 -23.02 -19.79 7.73
CA MET A 1 -22.99 -18.45 7.09
C MET A 1 -22.17 -17.56 8.00
N GLU A 2 -20.86 -17.47 7.76
CA GLU A 2 -19.94 -16.69 8.59
C GLU A 2 -20.05 -15.20 8.22
N THR A 3 -20.64 -14.40 9.09
CA THR A 3 -20.76 -12.94 8.96
C THR A 3 -19.43 -12.20 9.24
N GLY A 4 -18.32 -12.92 9.49
CA GLY A 4 -17.03 -12.35 9.86
C GLY A 4 -16.18 -11.78 8.72
N SER A 5 -16.38 -12.19 7.46
CA SER A 5 -15.49 -11.78 6.36
C SER A 5 -15.75 -10.37 5.82
N PHE A 6 -17.00 -9.89 5.82
CA PHE A 6 -17.33 -8.54 5.34
C PHE A 6 -16.90 -7.44 6.31
N ALA A 7 -17.08 -7.67 7.61
CA ALA A 7 -16.67 -6.72 8.66
C ALA A 7 -15.15 -6.54 8.71
N SER A 8 -14.38 -7.61 8.43
CA SER A 8 -12.92 -7.54 8.35
C SER A 8 -12.43 -6.86 7.07
N PHE A 9 -13.01 -7.15 5.90
CA PHE A 9 -12.67 -6.48 4.65
C PHE A 9 -12.87 -4.95 4.72
N GLY A 10 -14.06 -4.50 5.13
CA GLY A 10 -14.36 -3.08 5.23
C GLY A 10 -13.40 -2.35 6.17
N ARG A 11 -13.03 -2.98 7.29
CA ARG A 11 -12.04 -2.44 8.24
C ARG A 11 -10.67 -2.24 7.58
N TYR A 12 -10.18 -3.22 6.83
CA TYR A 12 -8.89 -3.10 6.14
C TYR A 12 -8.89 -1.98 5.09
N GLU A 13 -9.98 -1.84 4.33
CA GLU A 13 -10.09 -0.76 3.35
C GLU A 13 -10.14 0.63 4.00
N TRP A 14 -10.90 0.81 5.08
CA TRP A 14 -10.88 2.06 5.85
C TRP A 14 -9.50 2.40 6.37
N ILE A 15 -8.74 1.43 6.90
CA ILE A 15 -7.38 1.65 7.39
C ILE A 15 -6.44 2.07 6.24
N ARG A 16 -6.57 1.48 5.04
CA ARG A 16 -5.76 1.84 3.86
C ARG A 16 -6.01 3.26 3.37
N ILE A 17 -7.20 3.82 3.65
CA ILE A 17 -7.56 5.18 3.29
C ILE A 17 -7.15 6.15 4.40
N LEU A 18 -7.60 5.90 5.62
CA LEU A 18 -7.45 6.82 6.75
C LEU A 18 -6.00 6.99 7.20
N PHE A 19 -5.23 5.91 7.27
CA PHE A 19 -3.88 5.98 7.84
C PHE A 19 -2.91 6.78 6.95
N PRO A 20 -2.80 6.52 5.64
CA PRO A 20 -1.96 7.36 4.76
C PRO A 20 -2.46 8.80 4.68
N GLY A 21 -3.79 9.02 4.68
CA GLY A 21 -4.37 10.35 4.69
C GLY A 21 -4.04 11.14 5.94
N PHE A 22 -4.19 10.53 7.13
CA PHE A 22 -3.84 11.14 8.41
C PHE A 22 -2.36 11.55 8.43
N PHE A 23 -1.49 10.65 7.98
CA PHE A 23 -0.05 10.90 7.94
C PHE A 23 0.32 12.03 6.98
N PHE A 24 -0.33 12.11 5.82
CA PHE A 24 -0.17 13.20 4.87
C PHE A 24 -0.62 14.54 5.45
N THR A 25 -1.80 14.58 6.09
CA THR A 25 -2.34 15.80 6.71
C THR A 25 -1.45 16.29 7.83
N LEU A 26 -0.94 15.38 8.66
CA LEU A 26 0.01 15.70 9.73
C LEU A 26 1.28 16.36 9.17
N LEU A 27 1.90 15.78 8.14
CA LEU A 27 3.08 16.37 7.51
C LEU A 27 2.78 17.70 6.83
N SER A 28 1.60 17.84 6.22
CA SER A 28 1.13 19.08 5.63
C SER A 28 0.98 20.18 6.67
N GLY A 29 0.41 19.87 7.83
CA GLY A 29 0.28 20.80 8.96
C GLY A 29 1.64 21.23 9.50
N LEU A 30 2.55 20.27 9.75
CA LEU A 30 3.92 20.58 10.19
C LEU A 30 4.67 21.45 9.18
N PHE A 31 4.55 21.14 7.89
CA PHE A 31 5.14 21.94 6.82
C PHE A 31 4.50 23.34 6.73
N PHE A 32 3.17 23.43 6.90
CA PHE A 32 2.45 24.69 6.91
C PHE A 32 2.98 25.61 8.02
N TYR A 33 3.07 25.12 9.26
CA TYR A 33 3.60 25.91 10.38
C TYR A 33 5.08 26.23 10.24
N GLY A 34 5.89 25.30 9.71
CA GLY A 34 7.34 25.51 9.54
C GLY A 34 7.72 26.45 8.39
N PHE A 35 6.88 26.57 7.36
CA PHE A 35 7.18 27.34 6.14
C PHE A 35 6.08 28.33 5.74
N ILE A 36 4.87 27.84 5.47
CA ILE A 36 3.80 28.61 4.80
C ILE A 36 3.21 29.70 5.69
N ASN A 37 3.07 29.43 7.00
CA ASN A 37 2.42 30.34 7.94
C ASN A 37 3.10 31.72 7.98
N ARG A 38 4.41 31.77 7.73
CA ARG A 38 5.19 33.01 7.65
C ARG A 38 4.73 33.94 6.52
N TYR A 39 4.11 33.42 5.47
CA TYR A 39 3.67 34.19 4.30
C TYR A 39 2.17 34.48 4.29
N ILE A 40 1.35 33.53 4.75
CA ILE A 40 -0.11 33.59 4.62
C ILE A 40 -0.78 34.06 5.93
N GLY A 41 -0.12 33.90 7.09
CA GLY A 41 -0.67 34.33 8.37
C GLY A 41 -2.03 33.70 8.70
N PHE A 42 -2.16 32.40 8.47
CA PHE A 42 -3.44 31.69 8.64
C PHE A 42 -3.52 31.07 10.04
N ALA A 43 -4.49 31.52 10.82
CA ALA A 43 -4.78 31.01 12.16
C ALA A 43 -6.27 30.62 12.23
N PRO A 44 -6.63 29.40 11.83
CA PRO A 44 -8.02 28.95 11.87
C PRO A 44 -8.49 28.77 13.32
N ASP A 45 -9.79 28.97 13.53
CA ASP A 45 -10.41 28.62 14.80
C ASP A 45 -10.32 27.11 15.05
N PRO A 46 -10.38 26.63 16.32
CA PRO A 46 -10.21 25.22 16.63
C PRO A 46 -11.15 24.28 15.87
N LEU A 47 -12.40 24.70 15.66
CA LEU A 47 -13.38 23.92 14.91
C LEU A 47 -13.00 23.83 13.42
N GLU A 48 -12.58 24.94 12.82
CA GLU A 48 -12.11 24.97 11.43
C GLU A 48 -10.87 24.12 11.24
N ALA A 49 -9.92 24.16 12.18
CA ALA A 49 -8.73 23.33 12.16
C ALA A 49 -9.08 21.83 12.16
N ILE A 50 -10.04 21.42 13.01
CA ILE A 50 -10.53 20.03 13.07
C ILE A 50 -11.19 19.63 11.75
N LEU A 51 -12.07 20.48 11.21
CA LEU A 51 -12.77 20.20 9.95
C LEU A 51 -11.81 20.11 8.76
N LEU A 52 -10.85 21.03 8.67
CA LEU A 52 -9.79 21.01 7.66
C LEU A 52 -8.93 19.76 7.80
N PHE A 53 -8.55 19.38 9.02
CA PHE A 53 -7.76 18.19 9.27
C PHE A 53 -8.51 16.90 8.85
N ALA A 54 -9.77 16.78 9.24
CA ALA A 54 -10.61 15.65 8.86
C ALA A 54 -10.85 15.59 7.34
N GLY A 55 -11.17 16.72 6.73
CA GLY A 55 -11.38 16.85 5.28
C GLY A 55 -10.12 16.51 4.47
N LEU A 56 -8.96 17.06 4.84
CA LEU A 56 -7.69 16.75 4.20
C LEU A 56 -7.30 15.28 4.38
N THR A 57 -7.56 14.70 5.55
CA THR A 57 -7.28 13.29 5.83
C THR A 57 -8.09 12.37 4.91
N LEU A 58 -9.40 12.61 4.79
CA LEU A 58 -10.26 11.81 3.93
C LEU A 58 -9.92 11.99 2.45
N THR A 59 -9.79 13.23 1.99
CA THR A 59 -9.53 13.54 0.56
C THR A 59 -8.17 13.03 0.11
N SER A 60 -7.10 13.29 0.88
CA SER A 60 -5.76 12.78 0.56
C SER A 60 -5.68 11.26 0.64
N GLY A 61 -6.30 10.65 1.65
CA GLY A 61 -6.39 9.19 1.80
C GLY A 61 -7.06 8.52 0.61
N LEU A 62 -8.22 9.04 0.19
CA LEU A 62 -8.96 8.53 -0.98
C LEU A 62 -8.15 8.70 -2.28
N MET A 63 -7.48 9.84 -2.45
CA MET A 63 -6.66 10.08 -3.64
C MET A 63 -5.44 9.14 -3.70
N MET A 64 -4.80 8.88 -2.56
CA MET A 64 -3.72 7.89 -2.46
C MET A 64 -4.22 6.47 -2.74
N TYR A 65 -5.38 6.11 -2.21
CA TYR A 65 -6.03 4.82 -2.43
C TYR A 65 -6.36 4.61 -3.92
N ALA A 66 -7.01 5.58 -4.56
CA ALA A 66 -7.42 5.51 -5.97
C ALA A 66 -6.26 5.36 -6.96
N ARG A 67 -5.05 5.83 -6.61
CA ARG A 67 -3.88 5.77 -7.51
C ARG A 67 -3.28 4.37 -7.65
N GLU A 68 -3.69 3.41 -6.82
CA GLU A 68 -3.25 2.01 -6.83
C GLU A 68 -1.72 1.81 -6.90
N THR A 69 -0.95 2.75 -6.34
CA THR A 69 0.53 2.77 -6.38
C THR A 69 1.20 1.41 -6.04
N PRO A 70 0.72 0.64 -5.04
CA PRO A 70 1.33 -0.64 -4.69
C PRO A 70 1.36 -1.66 -5.85
N LYS A 71 0.35 -1.66 -6.73
CA LYS A 71 0.22 -2.62 -7.84
C LYS A 71 1.28 -2.46 -8.93
N ARG A 72 1.92 -1.28 -8.99
CA ARG A 72 2.96 -0.95 -9.99
C ARG A 72 4.37 -1.37 -9.55
N ARG A 73 4.56 -1.83 -8.30
CA ARG A 73 5.89 -2.17 -7.78
C ARG A 73 6.27 -3.60 -8.17
N LYS A 74 7.54 -3.83 -8.50
CA LYS A 74 8.10 -5.16 -8.83
C LYS A 74 7.78 -6.21 -7.77
N ALA A 75 7.96 -5.87 -6.49
CA ALA A 75 7.63 -6.74 -5.36
C ALA A 75 6.14 -7.11 -5.24
N PHE A 76 5.24 -6.42 -5.96
CA PHE A 76 3.83 -6.84 -6.05
C PHE A 76 3.57 -7.68 -7.32
N GLN A 77 4.32 -7.44 -8.39
CA GLN A 77 4.14 -8.11 -9.68
C GLN A 77 4.89 -9.45 -9.77
N GLU A 78 5.99 -9.60 -9.03
CA GLU A 78 6.82 -10.80 -9.01
C GLU A 78 6.28 -11.82 -8.01
N ASN A 79 6.40 -13.11 -8.38
CA ASN A 79 6.03 -14.26 -7.55
C ASN A 79 4.59 -14.24 -7.02
N GLN A 80 3.64 -13.69 -7.77
CA GLN A 80 2.23 -13.78 -7.39
C GLN A 80 1.78 -15.25 -7.39
N PRO A 81 0.93 -15.68 -6.43
CA PRO A 81 0.37 -17.03 -6.40
C PRO A 81 -0.39 -17.42 -7.68
N SER A 82 -1.00 -16.45 -8.36
CA SER A 82 -1.62 -16.65 -9.68
C SER A 82 -0.62 -17.10 -10.75
N LYS A 83 0.63 -16.65 -10.70
CA LYS A 83 1.68 -17.08 -11.63
C LYS A 83 2.10 -18.54 -11.41
N TYR A 84 1.97 -19.04 -10.18
CA TYR A 84 2.16 -20.46 -9.93
C TYR A 84 1.10 -21.30 -10.66
N LEU A 85 -0.16 -20.87 -10.66
CA LEU A 85 -1.24 -21.58 -11.37
C LEU A 85 -1.03 -21.60 -12.88
N SER A 86 -0.62 -20.46 -13.47
CA SER A 86 -0.33 -20.40 -14.91
C SER A 86 0.87 -21.27 -15.29
N ALA A 87 1.93 -21.28 -14.46
CA ALA A 87 3.07 -22.16 -14.63
C ALA A 87 2.68 -23.64 -14.50
N ARG A 88 1.82 -23.98 -13.53
CA ARG A 88 1.36 -25.36 -13.33
C ARG A 88 0.52 -25.83 -14.52
N ALA A 89 -0.41 -25.01 -15.01
CA ALA A 89 -1.21 -25.31 -16.20
C ALA A 89 -0.34 -25.64 -17.43
N ARG A 90 0.77 -24.91 -17.64
CA ARG A 90 1.73 -25.17 -18.73
C ARG A 90 2.40 -26.54 -18.65
N THR A 91 2.54 -27.10 -17.44
CA THR A 91 3.15 -28.43 -17.24
C THR A 91 2.17 -29.58 -17.38
N MET A 92 0.86 -29.29 -17.41
CA MET A 92 -0.18 -30.31 -17.51
C MET A 92 -0.48 -30.62 -18.97
N LYS A 93 -0.55 -31.93 -19.29
CA LYS A 93 -0.90 -32.38 -20.64
C LYS A 93 -2.30 -31.89 -21.01
N ASP A 94 -2.43 -31.40 -22.23
CA ASP A 94 -3.67 -30.93 -22.85
C ASP A 94 -4.31 -29.68 -22.19
N MET A 95 -3.68 -29.03 -21.21
CA MET A 95 -4.22 -27.79 -20.64
C MET A 95 -3.99 -26.58 -21.55
N GLU A 96 -4.99 -25.71 -21.63
CA GLU A 96 -4.85 -24.41 -22.30
C GLU A 96 -4.02 -23.44 -21.46
N LEU A 97 -3.28 -22.56 -22.14
CA LEU A 97 -2.49 -21.53 -21.49
C LEU A 97 -3.41 -20.52 -20.82
N LEU A 98 -3.35 -20.46 -19.49
CA LEU A 98 -4.05 -19.42 -18.75
C LEU A 98 -3.40 -18.07 -18.98
N ASP A 99 -4.21 -17.07 -19.33
CA ASP A 99 -3.78 -15.68 -19.30
C ASP A 99 -3.67 -15.16 -17.84
N ASP A 100 -3.13 -13.95 -17.68
CA ASP A 100 -2.94 -13.34 -16.37
C ASP A 100 -4.26 -13.03 -15.64
N ALA A 101 -5.35 -12.78 -16.36
CA ALA A 101 -6.66 -12.48 -15.76
C ALA A 101 -7.32 -13.75 -15.24
N GLN A 102 -7.36 -14.81 -16.06
CA GLN A 102 -7.86 -16.13 -15.73
C GLN A 102 -7.11 -16.74 -14.54
N SER A 103 -5.77 -16.64 -14.56
CA SER A 103 -4.93 -17.13 -13.46
C SER A 103 -5.23 -16.42 -12.14
N ARG A 104 -5.52 -15.11 -12.18
CA ARG A 104 -5.94 -14.35 -11.00
C ARG A 104 -7.34 -14.73 -10.52
N GLN A 105 -8.30 -14.88 -11.43
CA GLN A 105 -9.65 -15.32 -11.08
C GLN A 105 -9.65 -16.71 -10.43
N LEU A 106 -8.90 -17.65 -11.02
CA LEU A 106 -8.76 -19.00 -10.47
C LEU A 106 -8.09 -18.99 -9.10
N TYR A 107 -7.07 -18.15 -8.93
CA TYR A 107 -6.45 -17.96 -7.63
C TYR A 107 -7.45 -17.44 -6.58
N PHE A 108 -8.26 -16.44 -6.91
CA PHE A 108 -9.28 -15.94 -5.99
C PHE A 108 -10.37 -16.98 -5.70
N TYR A 109 -10.73 -17.82 -6.68
CA TYR A 109 -11.63 -18.93 -6.45
C TYR A 109 -11.04 -19.93 -5.44
N ILE A 110 -9.77 -20.32 -5.61
CA ILE A 110 -9.07 -21.22 -4.68
C ILE A 110 -8.96 -20.60 -3.30
N LEU A 111 -8.57 -19.33 -3.23
CA LEU A 111 -8.49 -18.57 -1.99
C LEU A 111 -9.84 -18.63 -1.26
N ASN A 112 -10.90 -18.13 -1.87
CA ASN A 112 -12.19 -17.96 -1.21
C ASN A 112 -12.88 -19.29 -0.81
N ASN A 113 -12.63 -20.39 -1.50
CA ASN A 113 -13.36 -21.65 -1.30
C ASN A 113 -12.55 -22.77 -0.64
N HIS A 114 -11.22 -22.71 -0.69
CA HIS A 114 -10.37 -23.82 -0.26
C HIS A 114 -9.29 -23.43 0.74
N ILE A 115 -8.80 -22.19 0.72
CA ILE A 115 -7.81 -21.73 1.69
C ILE A 115 -8.51 -21.45 3.03
N PRO A 116 -7.94 -21.89 4.17
CA PRO A 116 -8.56 -21.65 5.48
C PRO A 116 -8.72 -20.16 5.79
N PRO A 117 -9.81 -19.73 6.47
CA PRO A 117 -10.06 -18.32 6.79
C PRO A 117 -8.92 -17.60 7.53
N LEU A 118 -8.18 -18.31 8.38
CA LEU A 118 -7.01 -17.76 9.09
C LEU A 118 -5.93 -17.23 8.12
N PHE A 119 -5.74 -17.91 6.98
CA PHE A 119 -4.82 -17.44 5.95
C PHE A 119 -5.35 -16.18 5.25
N HIS A 120 -6.66 -16.03 5.12
CA HIS A 120 -7.25 -14.82 4.52
C HIS A 120 -6.93 -13.59 5.35
N GLU A 121 -7.12 -13.67 6.67
CA GLU A 121 -6.79 -12.56 7.57
C GLU A 121 -5.33 -12.16 7.47
N LYS A 122 -4.42 -13.15 7.44
CA LYS A 122 -2.99 -12.93 7.25
C LYS A 122 -2.70 -12.21 5.92
N ILE A 123 -3.30 -12.67 4.81
CA ILE A 123 -3.12 -12.09 3.48
C ILE A 123 -3.63 -10.65 3.44
N PHE A 124 -4.82 -10.39 3.97
CA PHE A 124 -5.41 -9.05 4.03
C PHE A 124 -4.60 -8.10 4.91
N PHE A 125 -4.14 -8.58 6.08
CA PHE A 125 -3.31 -7.79 6.99
C PHE A 125 -2.00 -7.37 6.32
N PHE A 126 -1.22 -8.32 5.79
CA PHE A 126 0.07 -7.98 5.17
C PHE A 126 -0.11 -7.14 3.90
N GLY A 127 -1.13 -7.41 3.08
CA GLY A 127 -1.45 -6.56 1.93
C GLY A 127 -1.79 -5.12 2.33
N THR A 128 -2.50 -4.94 3.44
CA THR A 128 -2.85 -3.62 3.99
C THR A 128 -1.62 -2.87 4.50
N ILE A 129 -0.80 -3.52 5.33
CA ILE A 129 0.44 -2.92 5.84
C ILE A 129 1.37 -2.56 4.68
N TYR A 130 1.51 -3.43 3.68
CA TYR A 130 2.31 -3.15 2.49
C TYR A 130 1.81 -1.91 1.74
N SER A 131 0.49 -1.81 1.51
CA SER A 131 -0.12 -0.65 0.85
C SER A 131 0.18 0.65 1.60
N ILE A 132 -0.03 0.66 2.92
CA ILE A 132 0.19 1.82 3.77
C ILE A 132 1.67 2.25 3.75
N MET A 133 2.59 1.29 3.93
CA MET A 133 4.03 1.56 3.95
C MET A 133 4.53 2.15 2.63
N VAL A 134 4.02 1.68 1.49
CA VAL A 134 4.35 2.23 0.17
C VAL A 134 3.91 3.70 0.06
N GLN A 135 2.71 4.02 0.52
CA GLN A 135 2.20 5.39 0.49
C GLN A 135 2.99 6.29 1.45
N ILE A 136 3.27 5.83 2.68
CA ILE A 136 4.10 6.56 3.65
C ILE A 136 5.47 6.89 3.06
N ARG A 137 6.17 5.90 2.48
CA ARG A 137 7.50 6.11 1.86
C ARG A 137 7.45 7.17 0.76
N ARG A 138 6.41 7.14 -0.07
CA ARG A 138 6.23 8.11 -1.15
C ARG A 138 5.91 9.51 -0.61
N THR A 139 5.04 9.61 0.39
CA THR A 139 4.71 10.87 1.05
C THR A 139 5.96 11.48 1.68
N LEU A 140 6.72 10.69 2.45
CA LEU A 140 7.99 11.11 3.03
C LEU A 140 8.96 11.64 1.98
N PHE A 141 9.13 10.92 0.86
CA PHE A 141 10.00 11.38 -0.24
C PHE A 141 9.63 12.77 -0.75
N TRP A 142 8.34 12.99 -1.08
CA TRP A 142 7.91 14.27 -1.63
C TRP A 142 8.01 15.41 -0.62
N PHE A 143 7.68 15.16 0.66
CA PHE A 143 7.87 16.16 1.72
C PHE A 143 9.35 16.45 1.99
N ALA A 144 10.24 15.45 1.87
CA ALA A 144 11.68 15.66 1.99
C ALA A 144 12.21 16.57 0.88
N VAL A 145 11.81 16.29 -0.37
CA VAL A 145 12.19 17.11 -1.54
C VAL A 145 11.66 18.54 -1.44
N ILE A 146 10.37 18.68 -1.11
CA ILE A 146 9.73 20.00 -0.97
C ILE A 146 10.32 20.77 0.22
N GLY A 147 10.60 20.10 1.35
CA GLY A 147 11.26 20.69 2.51
C GLY A 147 12.66 21.21 2.18
N THR A 148 13.47 20.43 1.46
CA THR A 148 14.79 20.87 0.99
C THR A 148 14.69 22.05 0.02
N ALA A 149 13.74 22.03 -0.91
CA ALA A 149 13.51 23.15 -1.82
C ALA A 149 13.07 24.42 -1.07
N ALA A 150 12.20 24.27 -0.06
CA ALA A 150 11.72 25.36 0.78
C ALA A 150 12.86 26.00 1.60
N LEU A 151 13.76 25.19 2.17
CA LEU A 151 14.97 25.68 2.84
C LEU A 151 15.86 26.48 1.87
N GLY A 152 16.13 25.92 0.69
CA GLY A 152 16.92 26.61 -0.33
C GLY A 152 16.31 27.95 -0.75
N PHE A 153 14.98 27.98 -0.91
CA PHE A 153 14.26 29.21 -1.21
C PHE A 153 14.38 30.25 -0.09
N GLN A 154 14.20 29.88 1.17
CA GLN A 154 14.32 30.86 2.26
C GLN A 154 15.76 31.34 2.46
N ILE A 155 16.77 30.47 2.28
CA ILE A 155 18.18 30.89 2.27
C ILE A 155 18.43 31.92 1.15
N SER A 156 17.86 31.71 -0.05
CA SER A 156 17.99 32.68 -1.15
C SER A 156 17.33 34.04 -0.86
N LYS A 157 16.39 34.09 0.10
CA LYS A 157 15.74 35.31 0.59
C LYS A 157 16.51 35.99 1.72
N GLY A 158 17.68 35.45 2.12
CA GLY A 158 18.55 36.03 3.14
C GLY A 158 18.23 35.59 4.57
N PHE A 159 17.33 34.62 4.77
CA PHE A 159 17.04 34.09 6.10
C PHE A 159 18.18 33.20 6.60
N THR A 160 18.55 33.35 7.87
CA THR A 160 19.58 32.50 8.50
C THR A 160 19.00 31.12 8.83
N LEU A 161 19.86 30.13 9.08
CA LEU A 161 19.41 28.79 9.51
C LEU A 161 18.67 28.84 10.86
N ALA A 162 19.05 29.78 11.75
CA ALA A 162 18.39 29.96 13.05
C ALA A 162 16.93 30.40 12.87
N ASP A 163 16.67 31.29 11.91
CA ASP A 163 15.31 31.77 11.59
C ASP A 163 14.40 30.67 11.04
N GLN A 164 14.97 29.56 10.58
CA GLN A 164 14.27 28.45 9.93
C GLN A 164 14.37 27.14 10.68
N GLN A 165 14.73 27.17 11.97
CA GLN A 165 14.97 25.97 12.78
C GLN A 165 13.83 24.94 12.68
N GLY A 166 12.56 25.38 12.65
CA GLY A 166 11.41 24.50 12.53
C GLY A 166 11.38 23.74 11.20
N LEU A 167 11.61 24.44 10.08
CA LEU A 167 11.68 23.84 8.75
C LEU A 167 12.90 22.93 8.58
N LEU A 168 14.03 23.31 9.19
CA LEU A 168 15.25 22.51 9.19
C LEU A 168 15.03 21.18 9.92
N VAL A 169 14.52 21.25 11.16
CA VAL A 169 14.20 20.06 11.97
C VAL A 169 13.18 19.18 11.27
N PHE A 170 12.11 19.76 10.71
CA PHE A 170 11.14 19.03 9.91
C PHE A 170 11.81 18.29 8.75
N THR A 171 12.60 19.00 7.93
CA THR A 171 13.23 18.43 6.74
C THR A 171 14.20 17.30 7.10
N LEU A 172 15.03 17.48 8.13
CA LEU A 172 15.95 16.46 8.63
C LEU A 172 15.20 15.23 9.17
N ALA A 173 14.14 15.44 9.95
CA ALA A 173 13.33 14.35 10.49
C ALA A 173 12.65 13.54 9.37
N VAL A 174 12.07 14.22 8.37
CA VAL A 174 11.43 13.56 7.23
C VAL A 174 12.45 12.77 6.40
N TRP A 175 13.65 13.32 6.15
CA TRP A 175 14.74 12.60 5.50
C TRP A 175 15.17 11.36 6.29
N LEU A 176 15.34 11.48 7.61
CA LEU A 176 15.71 10.37 8.46
C LEU A 176 14.64 9.26 8.40
N LEU A 177 13.37 9.61 8.56
CA LEU A 177 12.26 8.65 8.48
C LEU A 177 12.18 7.98 7.10
N TYR A 178 12.42 8.73 6.02
CA TYR A 178 12.47 8.21 4.66
C TYR A 178 13.62 7.21 4.48
N LEU A 179 14.83 7.57 4.90
CA LEU A 179 16.02 6.72 4.79
C LEU A 179 15.88 5.44 5.62
N MET A 180 15.33 5.54 6.82
CA MET A 180 15.00 4.36 7.63
C MET A 180 13.99 3.45 6.90
N ASN A 181 12.96 4.02 6.29
CA ASN A 181 11.95 3.27 5.54
C ASN A 181 12.51 2.58 4.28
N ILE A 182 13.50 3.16 3.62
CA ILE A 182 14.15 2.56 2.46
C ILE A 182 15.14 1.48 2.87
N ARG A 183 16.02 1.79 3.83
CA ARG A 183 17.06 0.86 4.29
C ARG A 183 16.44 -0.43 4.83
N TYR A 184 15.37 -0.30 5.62
CA TYR A 184 14.63 -1.42 6.16
C TYR A 184 13.41 -1.71 5.30
N ASN A 185 13.63 -2.22 4.08
CA ASN A 185 12.57 -2.63 3.15
C ASN A 185 11.84 -3.91 3.61
N LYS A 186 11.41 -3.93 4.87
CA LYS A 186 10.74 -5.03 5.56
C LYS A 186 9.37 -5.30 4.97
N ALA A 187 8.67 -4.27 4.49
CA ALA A 187 7.36 -4.40 3.86
C ALA A 187 7.42 -5.26 2.58
N ASP A 188 8.35 -4.98 1.67
CA ASP A 188 8.51 -5.76 0.43
C ASP A 188 8.87 -7.22 0.73
N ARG A 189 9.81 -7.44 1.67
CA ARG A 189 10.20 -8.79 2.11
C ARG A 189 9.03 -9.56 2.70
N LYS A 190 8.28 -8.96 3.62
CA LYS A 190 7.11 -9.60 4.25
C LYS A 190 5.99 -9.86 3.25
N MET A 191 5.82 -9.01 2.25
CA MET A 191 4.87 -9.25 1.16
C MET A 191 5.27 -10.47 0.32
N GLN A 192 6.55 -10.59 -0.03
CA GLN A 192 7.08 -11.73 -0.78
C GLN A 192 7.05 -13.03 0.03
N GLU A 193 7.44 -13.00 1.32
CA GLU A 193 7.28 -14.14 2.24
C GLU A 193 5.81 -14.59 2.30
N ASN A 194 4.87 -13.65 2.39
CA ASN A 194 3.44 -13.98 2.39
C ASN A 194 2.99 -14.63 1.06
N TYR A 195 3.52 -14.20 -0.10
CA TYR A 195 3.26 -14.88 -1.37
C TYR A 195 3.88 -16.27 -1.43
N GLN A 196 5.09 -16.44 -0.89
CA GLN A 196 5.73 -17.75 -0.80
C GLN A 196 4.92 -18.72 0.06
N ASP A 197 4.37 -18.26 1.18
CA ASP A 197 3.48 -19.09 2.02
C ASP A 197 2.22 -19.54 1.24
N GLN A 198 1.62 -18.64 0.46
CA GLN A 198 0.47 -18.96 -0.41
C GLN A 198 0.85 -19.97 -1.49
N ILE A 199 2.00 -19.79 -2.14
CA ILE A 199 2.51 -20.74 -3.15
C ILE A 199 2.83 -22.09 -2.53
N PHE A 200 3.46 -22.11 -1.36
CA PHE A 200 3.76 -23.33 -0.63
C PHE A 200 2.48 -24.10 -0.30
N TRP A 201 1.43 -23.41 0.14
CA TRP A 201 0.13 -24.05 0.34
C TRP A 201 -0.43 -24.66 -0.96
N LEU A 202 -0.33 -23.95 -2.09
CA LEU A 202 -0.75 -24.47 -3.41
C LEU A 202 0.07 -25.69 -3.84
N GLN A 203 1.36 -25.73 -3.50
CA GLN A 203 2.24 -26.87 -3.78
C GLN A 203 1.90 -28.10 -2.93
N MET A 204 1.60 -27.89 -1.64
CA MET A 204 1.18 -28.98 -0.74
C MET A 204 -0.19 -29.56 -1.10
N ASN A 205 -1.03 -28.78 -1.80
CA ASN A 205 -2.38 -29.19 -2.22
C ASN A 205 -2.47 -29.36 -3.75
N ASN A 206 -1.43 -29.91 -4.36
CA ASN A 206 -1.31 -29.98 -5.82
C ASN A 206 -2.47 -30.76 -6.50
N ASP A 207 -2.93 -31.86 -5.90
CA ASP A 207 -4.02 -32.68 -6.44
C ASP A 207 -5.34 -31.89 -6.54
N LEU A 208 -5.61 -31.05 -5.54
CA LEU A 208 -6.75 -30.13 -5.53
C LEU A 208 -6.60 -29.09 -6.66
N VAL A 209 -5.42 -28.49 -6.78
CA VAL A 209 -5.13 -27.47 -7.80
C VAL A 209 -5.31 -28.04 -9.20
N GLU A 210 -4.80 -29.24 -9.47
CA GLU A 210 -4.98 -29.91 -10.76
C GLU A 210 -6.44 -30.23 -11.07
N THR A 211 -7.19 -30.70 -10.07
CA THR A 211 -8.62 -31.00 -10.21
C THR A 211 -9.39 -29.75 -10.59
N ILE A 212 -9.12 -28.63 -9.92
CA ILE A 212 -9.72 -27.32 -10.21
C ILE A 212 -9.35 -26.84 -11.61
N LEU A 213 -8.08 -26.96 -12.01
CA LEU A 213 -7.60 -26.59 -13.35
C LEU A 213 -8.30 -27.37 -14.46
N ARG A 214 -8.43 -28.70 -14.31
CA ARG A 214 -9.14 -29.56 -15.26
C ARG A 214 -10.63 -29.20 -15.35
N ARG A 215 -11.27 -28.93 -14.20
CA ARG A 215 -12.67 -28.50 -14.15
C ARG A 215 -12.87 -27.16 -14.85
N TRP A 216 -12.00 -26.19 -14.62
CA TRP A 216 -12.06 -24.89 -15.28
C TRP A 216 -11.95 -25.02 -16.81
N ARG A 217 -11.06 -25.87 -17.31
CA ARG A 217 -10.96 -26.17 -18.75
C ARG A 217 -12.26 -26.75 -19.30
N SER A 218 -12.88 -27.70 -18.58
CA SER A 218 -14.13 -28.32 -19.02
C SER A 218 -15.28 -27.32 -19.15
N SER A 219 -15.31 -26.27 -18.32
CA SER A 219 -16.36 -25.25 -18.35
C SER A 219 -16.15 -24.15 -19.40
N HIS A 220 -14.96 -24.03 -19.98
CA HIS A 220 -14.63 -23.01 -20.99
C HIS A 220 -14.52 -23.58 -22.43
N ARG A 221 -14.77 -24.87 -22.60
CA ARG A 221 -14.82 -25.55 -23.91
C ARG A 221 -16.24 -25.68 -24.49
N LEU A 222 -17.24 -25.11 -23.81
CA LEU A 222 -18.61 -24.93 -24.27
C LEU A 222 -18.77 -23.50 -24.78
#